data_AF-A0A1I7ELM4-F1
#
_entry.id   AF-A0A1I7ELM4-F1
#
_cell.length_a   1.000
_cell.length_b   1.000
_cell.length_c   1.000
_cell.angle_alpha   90.00
_cell.angle_beta   90.00
_cell.angle_gamma   90.00
#
_symmetry.space_group_name_H-M   'P 1'
#
loop_
_entity.id
_entity.type
_entity.pdbx_description
1 polymer ?
#
loop_
_entity_poly.entity_id
_entity_poly.type
_entity_poly.pdbx_seq_one_letter_code
_entity_poly.pdbx_strand_id
1 'polypeptide(L)'
;MVSERGYVVVSDLKVCRSGAPVHVSEIPNGVGFLSDINVAKGVYVALDFVSTQPTLYLATVAKIGSKKNMVTLGGAYTGGKGVSQLKRAAFSASGDAGSSVISPDGRYVAPNGQLDCGEDAYPGVWDIQKNKRVAMDGDACNALFTREK
;
A
#
# COMPACT_ATOMS: atom_id res chain seq x y z
N MET A 1 -3.77 -16.45 -14.71
CA MET A 1 -4.74 -16.10 -13.65
C MET A 1 -4.08 -15.04 -12.78
N VAL A 2 -4.77 -13.95 -12.46
CA VAL A 2 -4.23 -12.91 -11.55
C VAL A 2 -4.51 -13.38 -10.13
N SER A 3 -3.46 -13.54 -9.32
CA SER A 3 -3.56 -13.84 -7.89
C SER A 3 -3.74 -12.54 -7.09
N GLU A 4 -4.03 -12.64 -5.80
CA GLU A 4 -4.09 -11.47 -4.89
C GLU A 4 -2.76 -10.69 -4.79
N ARG A 5 -1.68 -11.22 -5.36
CA ARG A 5 -0.35 -10.60 -5.41
C ARG A 5 0.08 -10.24 -6.83
N GLY A 6 -0.77 -10.53 -7.81
CA GLY A 6 -0.51 -10.32 -9.22
C GLY A 6 -0.84 -8.89 -9.66
N TYR A 7 -0.05 -8.37 -10.59
CA TYR A 7 -0.32 -7.13 -11.29
C TYR A 7 0.05 -7.24 -12.77
N VAL A 8 -0.54 -6.36 -13.56
CA VAL A 8 -0.27 -6.22 -14.99
C VAL A 8 -0.01 -4.75 -15.28
N VAL A 9 1.03 -4.46 -16.06
CA VAL A 9 1.31 -3.08 -16.48
C VAL A 9 0.33 -2.68 -17.57
N VAL A 10 -0.28 -1.51 -17.45
CA VAL A 10 -1.31 -1.02 -18.40
C VAL A 10 -0.77 -0.95 -19.85
N SER A 11 0.52 -0.67 -20.04
CA SER A 11 1.15 -0.69 -21.38
C SER A 11 1.02 -2.05 -22.07
N ASP A 12 1.10 -3.13 -21.29
CA ASP A 12 1.08 -4.50 -21.81
C ASP A 12 -0.35 -4.87 -22.26
N LEU A 13 -1.36 -4.27 -21.61
CA LEU A 13 -2.76 -4.40 -22.02
C LEU A 13 -3.07 -3.64 -23.32
N LYS A 14 -2.39 -2.51 -23.57
CA LYS A 14 -2.61 -1.71 -24.79
C LYS A 14 -2.14 -2.40 -26.08
N VAL A 15 -1.17 -3.30 -25.96
CA VAL A 15 -0.61 -4.06 -27.10
C VAL A 15 -1.13 -5.50 -27.18
N CYS A 16 -2.11 -5.84 -26.35
CA CYS A 16 -2.68 -7.17 -26.27
C CYS A 16 -3.32 -7.57 -27.63
N ARG A 17 -3.06 -8.81 -28.06
CA ARG A 17 -3.60 -9.40 -29.29
C ARG A 17 -4.31 -10.71 -28.97
N SER A 18 -5.35 -11.03 -29.74
CA SER A 18 -6.01 -12.33 -29.64
C SER A 18 -5.00 -13.47 -29.76
N GLY A 19 -5.07 -14.44 -28.85
CA GLY A 19 -4.17 -15.60 -28.79
C GLY A 19 -2.81 -15.37 -28.11
N ALA A 20 -2.46 -14.13 -27.73
CA ALA A 20 -1.26 -13.83 -26.97
C ALA A 20 -1.58 -13.70 -25.47
N PRO A 21 -1.00 -14.52 -24.57
CA PRO A 21 -1.24 -14.41 -23.15
C PRO A 21 -0.61 -13.13 -22.58
N VAL A 22 -1.35 -12.43 -21.72
CA VAL A 22 -0.83 -11.30 -20.94
C VAL A 22 0.04 -11.83 -19.81
N HIS A 23 1.26 -11.29 -19.69
CA HIS A 23 2.15 -11.64 -18.59
C HIS A 23 1.65 -11.00 -17.29
N VAL A 24 1.51 -11.82 -16.25
CA VAL A 24 1.18 -11.36 -14.89
C VAL A 24 2.46 -11.39 -14.08
N SER A 25 2.85 -10.24 -13.54
CA SER A 25 3.95 -10.12 -12.57
C SER A 25 3.41 -10.24 -11.15
N GLU A 26 4.25 -10.62 -10.20
CA GLU A 26 3.84 -10.76 -8.79
C GLU A 26 4.79 -9.99 -7.86
N ILE A 27 4.24 -9.44 -6.77
CA ILE A 27 5.07 -9.00 -5.64
C ILE A 27 5.67 -10.23 -4.92
N PRO A 28 6.74 -10.11 -4.11
CA PRO A 28 7.40 -11.26 -3.47
C PRO A 28 6.50 -12.08 -2.53
N ASN A 29 6.88 -13.35 -2.30
CA ASN A 29 6.22 -14.21 -1.30
C ASN A 29 6.50 -13.72 0.13
N GLY A 30 5.57 -14.01 1.05
CA GLY A 30 5.74 -13.71 2.48
C GLY A 30 5.38 -12.28 2.88
N VAL A 31 4.56 -11.62 2.07
CA VAL A 31 3.80 -10.41 2.40
C VAL A 31 2.32 -10.67 2.09
N GLY A 32 1.44 -9.81 2.59
CA GLY A 32 0.01 -9.85 2.32
C GLY A 32 -0.40 -9.64 0.85
N PHE A 33 -1.68 -9.38 0.62
CA PHE A 33 -2.20 -9.14 -0.72
C PHE A 33 -1.82 -7.76 -1.23
N LEU A 34 -1.62 -7.64 -2.54
CA LEU A 34 -1.28 -6.39 -3.22
C LEU A 34 -2.50 -5.45 -3.19
N SER A 35 -2.33 -4.28 -2.58
CA SER A 35 -3.39 -3.27 -2.49
C SER A 35 -3.18 -2.14 -3.49
N ASP A 36 -1.94 -1.64 -3.64
CA ASP A 36 -1.58 -0.66 -4.66
C ASP A 36 -0.12 -0.80 -5.11
N ILE A 37 0.19 -0.33 -6.32
CA ILE A 37 1.52 -0.40 -6.92
C ILE A 37 1.81 0.80 -7.81
N ASN A 38 2.94 1.45 -7.56
CA ASN A 38 3.52 2.45 -8.44
C ASN A 38 4.74 1.86 -9.14
N VAL A 39 4.50 1.21 -10.28
CA VAL A 39 5.54 0.54 -11.09
C VAL A 39 6.64 1.52 -11.51
N ALA A 40 6.26 2.75 -11.91
CA ALA A 40 7.21 3.79 -12.33
C ALA A 40 8.19 4.20 -11.21
N LYS A 41 7.75 4.13 -9.94
CA LYS A 41 8.56 4.46 -8.77
C LYS A 41 9.11 3.22 -8.04
N GLY A 42 8.79 2.03 -8.55
CA GLY A 42 9.27 0.75 -8.04
C GLY A 42 8.80 0.45 -6.62
N VAL A 43 7.61 0.90 -6.21
CA VAL A 43 7.08 0.74 -4.84
C VAL A 43 5.69 0.10 -4.88
N TYR A 44 5.38 -0.73 -3.89
CA TYR A 44 4.06 -1.33 -3.70
C TYR A 44 3.63 -1.25 -2.23
N VAL A 45 2.31 -1.36 -2.02
CA VAL A 45 1.68 -1.53 -0.72
C VAL A 45 0.93 -2.85 -0.72
N ALA A 46 1.22 -3.69 0.26
CA ALA A 46 0.47 -4.91 0.54
C ALA A 46 -0.19 -4.83 1.91
N LEU A 47 -1.32 -5.51 2.09
CA LEU A 47 -2.05 -5.56 3.35
C LEU A 47 -2.02 -6.98 3.94
N ASP A 48 -1.48 -7.08 5.14
CA ASP A 48 -1.37 -8.29 5.95
C ASP A 48 -2.62 -8.41 6.83
N PHE A 49 -3.42 -9.45 6.62
CA PHE A 49 -4.65 -9.68 7.37
C PHE A 49 -4.39 -10.02 8.84
N VAL A 50 -5.11 -9.38 9.77
CA VAL A 50 -4.91 -9.52 11.22
C VAL A 50 -6.14 -10.09 11.96
N SER A 51 -7.35 -9.67 11.58
CA SER A 51 -8.60 -10.06 12.26
C SER A 51 -9.80 -9.88 11.35
N THR A 52 -10.87 -10.67 11.52
CA THR A 52 -12.15 -10.57 10.79
C THR A 52 -13.20 -9.75 11.54
N GLN A 53 -13.10 -9.60 12.86
CA GLN A 53 -14.10 -8.91 13.69
C GLN A 53 -13.40 -8.04 14.76
N PRO A 54 -13.19 -6.74 14.50
CA PRO A 54 -13.37 -6.06 13.21
C PRO A 54 -12.32 -6.53 12.18
N THR A 55 -12.59 -6.24 10.90
CA THR A 55 -11.60 -6.44 9.83
C THR A 55 -10.42 -5.52 10.04
N LEU A 56 -9.24 -6.10 10.25
CA LEU A 56 -8.01 -5.38 10.56
C LEU A 56 -6.84 -5.83 9.71
N TYR A 57 -6.01 -4.87 9.35
CA TYR A 57 -4.83 -5.05 8.53
C TYR A 57 -3.60 -4.36 9.11
N LEU A 58 -2.44 -4.83 8.68
CA LEU A 58 -1.18 -4.10 8.74
C LEU A 58 -0.69 -3.88 7.31
N ALA A 59 0.04 -2.80 7.07
CA ALA A 59 0.59 -2.50 5.76
C ALA A 59 2.08 -2.84 5.66
N THR A 60 2.45 -3.47 4.54
CA THR A 60 3.82 -3.60 4.09
C THR A 60 4.03 -2.65 2.91
N VAL A 61 4.88 -1.63 3.08
CA VAL A 61 5.30 -0.75 1.99
C VAL A 61 6.73 -1.11 1.60
N ALA A 62 6.94 -1.56 0.37
CA ALA A 62 8.25 -2.07 -0.04
C ALA A 62 8.57 -1.78 -1.50
N LYS A 63 9.86 -1.93 -1.85
CA LYS A 63 10.30 -1.90 -3.24
C LYS A 63 9.84 -3.15 -3.97
N ILE A 64 9.43 -3.03 -5.23
CA ILE A 64 9.08 -4.17 -6.09
C ILE A 64 10.27 -5.15 -6.10
N GLY A 65 10.00 -6.43 -5.85
CA GLY A 65 11.02 -7.47 -5.71
C GLY A 65 11.58 -7.65 -4.28
N SER A 66 11.19 -6.81 -3.32
CA SER A 66 11.57 -6.93 -1.90
C SER A 66 10.36 -7.13 -0.99
N LYS A 67 10.53 -7.92 0.07
CA LYS A 67 9.58 -8.06 1.19
C LYS A 67 9.94 -7.20 2.41
N LYS A 68 11.04 -6.44 2.33
CA LYS A 68 11.52 -5.60 3.43
C LYS A 68 10.64 -4.35 3.51
N ASN A 69 9.84 -4.24 4.56
CA ASN A 69 9.06 -3.04 4.82
C ASN A 69 10.00 -1.84 4.98
N MET A 70 9.68 -0.76 4.28
CA MET A 70 10.40 0.52 4.32
C MET A 70 9.93 1.39 5.48
N VAL A 71 8.79 1.05 6.08
CA VAL A 71 8.10 1.85 7.09
C VAL A 71 8.00 1.05 8.39
N THR A 72 8.16 1.73 9.53
CA THR A 72 8.07 1.14 10.88
C THR A 72 7.05 1.84 11.77
N LEU A 73 6.13 2.59 11.16
CA LEU A 73 5.07 3.36 11.82
C LEU A 73 3.97 2.47 12.39
N GLY A 74 3.11 3.04 13.24
CA GLY A 74 1.85 2.39 13.60
C GLY A 74 1.02 2.13 12.34
N GLY A 75 0.39 0.96 12.23
CA GLY A 75 -0.21 0.47 10.99
C GLY A 75 0.74 -0.35 10.12
N ALA A 76 2.06 -0.23 10.24
CA ALA A 76 3.00 -0.99 9.42
C ALA A 76 3.30 -2.37 10.01
N TYR A 77 3.36 -3.40 9.18
CA TYR A 77 3.84 -4.71 9.59
C TYR A 77 5.31 -4.63 9.99
N THR A 78 5.61 -4.98 11.25
CA THR A 78 6.98 -5.02 11.77
C THR A 78 7.30 -6.45 12.20
N GLY A 79 8.21 -7.11 11.48
CA GLY A 79 8.66 -8.46 11.81
C GLY A 79 9.23 -8.54 13.23
N GLY A 80 9.00 -9.67 13.91
CA GLY A 80 9.48 -9.92 15.28
C GLY A 80 8.63 -9.32 16.40
N LYS A 81 7.59 -8.52 16.09
CA LYS A 81 6.62 -8.09 17.11
C LYS A 81 5.67 -9.23 17.48
N GLY A 82 5.28 -9.27 18.76
CA GLY A 82 4.30 -10.24 19.23
C GLY A 82 2.91 -9.98 18.64
N VAL A 83 2.08 -11.02 18.52
CA VAL A 83 0.73 -10.93 17.94
C VAL A 83 -0.13 -9.85 18.61
N SER A 84 -0.05 -9.68 19.92
CA SER A 84 -0.80 -8.64 20.64
C SER A 84 -0.36 -7.21 20.27
N GLN A 85 0.93 -7.01 19.99
CA GLN A 85 1.47 -5.73 19.52
C GLN A 85 1.05 -5.46 18.08
N LEU A 86 1.10 -6.49 17.22
CA LEU A 86 0.66 -6.40 15.83
C LEU A 86 -0.84 -6.05 15.76
N LYS A 87 -1.69 -6.67 16.58
CA LYS A 87 -3.12 -6.36 16.67
C LYS A 87 -3.40 -4.92 17.11
N ARG A 88 -2.69 -4.41 18.11
CA ARG A 88 -2.85 -3.01 18.56
C ARG A 88 -2.40 -1.99 17.52
N ALA A 89 -1.46 -2.37 16.66
CA ALA A 89 -0.98 -1.52 15.59
C ALA A 89 -1.78 -1.68 14.29
N ALA A 90 -2.80 -2.54 14.26
CA ALA A 90 -3.58 -2.78 13.05
C ALA A 90 -4.66 -1.70 12.86
N PHE A 91 -5.09 -1.51 11.62
CA PHE A 91 -6.12 -0.54 11.26
C PHE A 91 -7.22 -1.17 10.42
N SER A 92 -8.38 -0.53 10.38
CA SER A 92 -9.47 -0.93 9.49
C SER A 92 -9.29 -0.35 8.10
N ALA A 93 -9.54 -1.17 7.09
CA ALA A 93 -9.60 -0.80 5.68
C ALA A 93 -10.69 -1.65 5.00
N SER A 94 -11.09 -1.31 3.78
CA SER A 94 -12.01 -2.16 3.01
C SER A 94 -11.39 -3.52 2.67
N GLY A 95 -10.06 -3.57 2.54
CA GLY A 95 -9.33 -4.80 2.20
C GLY A 95 -9.38 -5.16 0.72
N ASP A 96 -10.07 -4.36 -0.11
CA ASP A 96 -10.11 -4.56 -1.56
C ASP A 96 -8.80 -4.10 -2.24
N ALA A 97 -8.58 -4.53 -3.47
CA ALA A 97 -7.57 -3.89 -4.34
C ALA A 97 -7.93 -2.40 -4.50
N GLY A 98 -6.96 -1.51 -4.30
CA GLY A 98 -7.19 -0.06 -4.23
C GLY A 98 -7.63 0.44 -2.85
N SER A 99 -7.62 -0.40 -1.81
CA SER A 99 -7.84 0.03 -0.42
C SER A 99 -6.67 0.81 0.17
N SER A 100 -5.54 0.88 -0.54
CA SER A 100 -4.40 1.74 -0.26
C SER A 100 -4.15 2.66 -1.45
N VAL A 101 -3.50 3.80 -1.23
CA VAL A 101 -3.12 4.73 -2.30
C VAL A 101 -1.67 5.16 -2.14
N ILE A 102 -0.91 5.04 -3.22
CA ILE A 102 0.45 5.55 -3.38
C ILE A 102 0.39 6.82 -4.22
N SER A 103 1.00 7.88 -3.72
CA SER A 103 1.18 9.14 -4.45
C SER A 103 1.92 8.94 -5.80
N PRO A 104 1.68 9.83 -6.79
CA PRO A 104 2.34 9.74 -8.09
C PRO A 104 3.88 9.78 -8.03
N ASP A 105 4.44 10.54 -7.08
CA ASP A 105 5.89 10.62 -6.86
C ASP A 105 6.47 9.39 -6.15
N GLY A 106 5.60 8.54 -5.57
CA GLY A 106 5.95 7.31 -4.88
C GLY A 106 6.47 7.52 -3.45
N ARG A 107 6.34 8.73 -2.88
CA ARG A 107 6.86 9.07 -1.56
C ARG A 107 5.82 8.95 -0.45
N TYR A 108 4.58 9.27 -0.76
CA TYR A 108 3.48 9.29 0.19
C TYR A 108 2.55 8.09 0.01
N VAL A 109 2.11 7.51 1.12
CA VAL A 109 1.22 6.34 1.14
C VAL A 109 0.08 6.56 2.13
N ALA A 110 -1.15 6.37 1.67
CA ALA A 110 -2.33 6.22 2.53
C ALA A 110 -2.70 4.74 2.58
N PRO A 111 -2.28 3.99 3.61
CA PRO A 111 -2.38 2.52 3.62
C PRO A 111 -3.82 2.03 3.80
N ASN A 112 -4.73 2.84 4.34
CA ASN A 112 -6.17 2.55 4.40
C ASN A 112 -6.98 3.31 3.34
N GLY A 113 -6.29 3.98 2.40
CA GLY A 113 -6.90 4.72 1.30
C GLY A 113 -7.52 6.07 1.69
N GLN A 114 -7.56 6.40 2.99
CA GLN A 114 -8.05 7.69 3.46
C GLN A 114 -6.92 8.73 3.41
N LEU A 115 -7.14 9.81 2.66
CA LEU A 115 -6.21 10.93 2.55
C LEU A 115 -6.35 11.88 3.75
N ASP A 116 -6.14 11.34 4.95
CA ASP A 116 -6.25 12.07 6.21
C ASP A 116 -4.84 12.34 6.78
N CYS A 117 -4.47 13.62 6.80
CA CYS A 117 -3.23 14.13 7.40
C CYS A 117 -3.49 14.85 8.73
N GLY A 118 -4.66 14.68 9.34
CA GLY A 118 -4.97 15.24 10.66
C GLY A 118 -4.11 14.64 11.78
N GLU A 119 -3.96 15.38 12.88
CA GLU A 119 -3.17 14.93 14.03
C GLU A 119 -3.74 13.66 14.70
N ASP A 120 -5.04 13.41 14.58
CA ASP A 120 -5.69 12.21 15.13
C ASP A 120 -5.85 11.08 14.10
N ALA A 121 -5.40 11.28 12.86
CA ALA A 121 -5.59 10.32 11.77
C ALA A 121 -4.84 9.01 12.00
N TYR A 122 -5.54 7.88 12.05
CA TYR A 122 -4.90 6.57 12.16
C TYR A 122 -5.37 5.61 11.06
N PRO A 123 -4.46 5.01 10.28
CA PRO A 123 -3.00 5.16 10.29
C PRO A 123 -2.49 6.47 9.65
N GLY A 124 -3.38 7.22 8.98
CA GLY A 124 -3.09 8.48 8.29
C GLY A 124 -2.18 8.30 7.06
N VAL A 125 -1.76 9.43 6.48
CA VAL A 125 -0.80 9.45 5.36
C VAL A 125 0.64 9.36 5.85
N TRP A 126 1.46 8.53 5.21
CA TRP A 126 2.88 8.33 5.55
C TRP A 126 3.80 8.95 4.52
N ASP A 127 4.84 9.65 4.97
CA ASP A 127 6.03 9.97 4.18
C ASP A 127 7.03 8.82 4.37
N ILE A 128 7.13 7.93 3.37
CA ILE A 128 7.87 6.67 3.50
C ILE A 128 9.39 6.87 3.41
N GLN A 129 9.84 8.02 2.88
CA GLN A 129 11.26 8.37 2.86
C GLN A 129 11.73 8.86 4.22
N LYS A 130 10.87 9.61 4.92
CA LYS A 130 11.15 10.14 6.25
C LYS A 130 10.69 9.22 7.38
N ASN A 131 10.01 8.12 7.04
CA ASN A 131 9.41 7.16 7.97
C ASN A 131 8.60 7.89 9.06
N LYS A 132 7.70 8.79 8.65
CA LYS A 132 6.86 9.61 9.53
C LYS A 132 5.44 9.77 8.98
N ARG A 133 4.46 9.96 9.85
CA ARG A 133 3.12 10.40 9.43
C ARG A 133 3.18 11.85 8.98
N VAL A 134 2.43 12.17 7.93
CA VAL A 134 2.23 13.52 7.42
C VAL A 134 1.22 14.23 8.30
N ALA A 135 1.52 15.47 8.70
CA ALA A 135 0.61 16.35 9.41
C ALA A 135 0.54 17.68 8.65
N MET A 136 -0.62 17.95 8.03
CA MET A 136 -0.90 19.16 7.27
C MET A 136 -2.41 19.32 7.07
N ASP A 137 -2.83 20.46 6.54
CA ASP A 137 -4.23 20.70 6.15
C ASP A 137 -4.71 19.72 5.07
N GLY A 138 -6.04 19.54 5.01
CA GLY A 138 -6.67 18.57 4.11
C GLY A 138 -6.41 18.85 2.63
N ASP A 139 -6.38 20.11 2.21
CA ASP A 139 -6.17 20.47 0.80
C ASP A 139 -4.73 20.16 0.37
N ALA A 140 -3.74 20.54 1.20
CA ALA A 140 -2.35 20.17 0.99
C ALA A 140 -2.15 18.65 1.02
N CYS A 141 -2.86 17.93 1.90
CA CYS A 141 -2.82 16.47 1.97
C CYS A 141 -3.31 15.83 0.67
N ASN A 142 -4.44 16.27 0.14
CA ASN A 142 -5.01 15.77 -1.13
C ASN A 142 -4.10 16.11 -2.33
N ALA A 143 -3.43 17.26 -2.31
CA ALA A 143 -2.51 17.67 -3.37
C ALA A 143 -1.34 16.70 -3.55
N LEU A 144 -0.91 15.99 -2.49
CA LEU A 144 0.15 14.96 -2.57
C LEU A 144 -0.20 13.77 -3.49
N PHE A 145 -1.49 13.55 -3.74
CA PHE A 145 -2.00 12.40 -4.50
C PHE A 145 -2.56 12.78 -5.88
N THR A 146 -2.55 14.08 -6.21
CA THR A 146 -3.02 14.57 -7.51
C THR A 146 -1.93 14.38 -8.56
N ARG A 147 -2.27 13.81 -9.71
CA ARG A 147 -1.35 13.74 -10.85
C ARG A 147 -1.21 15.13 -11.47
N GLU A 148 0.02 15.58 -11.72
CA GLU A 148 0.25 16.72 -12.60
C GLU A 148 -0.34 16.39 -13.99
N LYS A 149 -1.10 17.34 -14.54
CA LYS A 149 -1.81 17.20 -15.83
C LYS A 149 -0.83 17.20 -17.01
#